data_AF-A0A4Q3RBV4-F1
#
_entry.id   AF-A0A4Q3RBV4-F1
#
_cell.length_a   1.000
_cell.length_b   1.000
_cell.length_c   1.000
_cell.angle_alpha   90.00
_cell.angle_beta   90.00
_cell.angle_gamma   90.00
#
_symmetry.space_group_name_H-M   'P 1'
#
loop_
_entity.id
_entity.type
_entity.pdbx_description
1 polymer ?
#
loop_
_entity_poly.entity_id
_entity_poly.type
_entity_poly.pdbx_seq_one_letter_code
_entity_poly.pdbx_strand_id
1 'polypeptide(L)'
;MKVLFIANAFPSPDLPNKGAFNYRGAKQIRALADNLQVLHLRAWRPGRPVWQSYNMDGIPVWAFSFPFYDLLGDTITGLVTGVYKNALFFSYLKERIKAFDVIHSVGLGFSGIVGAFVSEKTGKPHIAQCIG
;
A
#
# COMPACT_ATOMS: atom_id res chain seq x y z
N MET A 1 10.85 11.94 -10.68
CA MET A 1 10.07 10.67 -10.67
C MET A 1 9.04 10.66 -9.54
N LYS A 2 7.81 10.21 -9.84
CA LYS A 2 6.70 10.06 -8.89
C LYS A 2 6.50 8.59 -8.53
N VAL A 3 6.62 8.25 -7.25
CA VAL A 3 6.60 6.87 -6.76
C VAL A 3 5.34 6.60 -5.95
N LEU A 4 4.64 5.51 -6.25
CA LEU A 4 3.63 4.93 -5.38
C LEU A 4 4.26 3.78 -4.57
N PHE A 5 4.37 3.97 -3.26
CA PHE A 5 4.96 2.98 -2.35
C PHE A 5 3.88 2.22 -1.58
N ILE A 6 3.72 0.93 -1.83
CA ILE A 6 2.66 0.09 -1.28
C ILE A 6 3.21 -0.81 -0.17
N ALA A 7 2.68 -0.70 1.04
CA ALA A 7 3.12 -1.47 2.19
C ALA A 7 1.97 -1.87 3.10
N ASN A 8 2.08 -3.05 3.71
CA ASN A 8 1.15 -3.55 4.73
C ASN A 8 1.50 -3.10 6.16
N ALA A 9 2.79 -2.88 6.43
CA ALA A 9 3.28 -2.46 7.73
C ALA A 9 3.96 -1.09 7.63
N PHE A 10 3.23 -0.02 7.91
CA PHE A 10 3.78 1.35 7.94
C PHE A 10 3.35 2.07 9.23
N PRO A 11 4.10 3.06 9.72
CA PRO A 11 3.66 3.89 10.84
C PRO A 11 2.29 4.50 10.58
N SER A 12 1.46 4.53 11.63
CA SER A 12 0.14 5.14 11.59
C SER A 12 -0.11 5.93 12.88
N PRO A 13 -1.06 6.89 12.90
CA PRO A 13 -1.28 7.73 14.08
C PRO A 13 -1.54 6.93 15.36
N ASP A 14 -2.22 5.80 15.25
CA ASP A 14 -2.53 4.89 16.35
C ASP A 14 -1.40 3.89 16.68
N LEU A 15 -0.43 3.70 15.78
CA LEU A 15 0.72 2.81 15.95
C LEU A 15 1.96 3.44 15.29
N PRO A 16 2.53 4.53 15.86
CA PRO A 16 3.61 5.28 15.22
C PRO A 16 4.93 4.50 15.15
N ASN A 17 5.13 3.53 16.04
CA ASN A 17 6.37 2.76 16.16
C ASN A 17 6.36 1.45 15.35
N LYS A 18 5.27 1.13 14.64
CA LYS A 18 5.17 -0.09 13.81
C LYS A 18 5.61 0.20 12.37
N GLY A 19 6.21 -0.79 11.70
CA GLY A 19 6.60 -0.64 10.28
C GLY A 19 7.86 0.19 10.05
N ALA A 20 8.78 0.26 11.03
CA ALA A 20 10.00 1.07 10.95
C ALA A 20 10.86 0.77 9.71
N PHE A 21 10.90 -0.49 9.25
CA PHE A 21 11.63 -0.87 8.04
C PHE A 21 11.08 -0.15 6.79
N ASN A 22 9.78 -0.30 6.53
CA ASN A 22 9.12 0.33 5.39
C ASN A 22 9.17 1.85 5.47
N TYR A 23 9.11 2.41 6.68
CA TYR A 23 9.26 3.84 6.91
C TYR A 23 10.66 4.37 6.57
N ARG A 24 11.72 3.65 6.95
CA ARG A 24 13.10 3.98 6.55
C ARG A 24 13.25 3.88 5.03
N GLY A 25 12.72 2.83 4.41
CA GLY A 25 12.71 2.69 2.94
C GLY A 25 12.01 3.86 2.26
N ALA A 26 10.82 4.24 2.74
CA ALA A 26 10.08 5.39 2.23
C ALA A 26 10.86 6.71 2.39
N LYS A 27 11.57 6.94 3.51
CA LYS A 27 12.43 8.12 3.67
C LYS A 27 13.55 8.18 2.63
N GLN A 28 14.21 7.04 2.38
CA GLN A 28 15.28 6.97 1.39
C GLN A 28 14.75 7.23 -0.02
N ILE A 29 13.60 6.66 -0.37
CA ILE A 29 12.93 6.93 -1.65
C ILE A 29 12.53 8.40 -1.76
N ARG A 30 11.98 9.00 -0.70
CA ARG A 30 11.59 10.41 -0.67
C ARG A 30 12.76 11.36 -0.95
N ALA A 31 13.96 11.00 -0.50
CA ALA A 31 15.16 11.79 -0.75
C ALA A 31 15.60 11.79 -2.23
N LEU A 32 15.15 10.80 -3.02
CA LEU A 32 15.52 10.62 -4.42
C LEU A 32 14.37 10.92 -5.41
N ALA A 33 13.12 10.84 -4.95
CA ALA A 33 11.93 11.00 -5.78
C ALA A 33 11.27 12.37 -5.58
N ASP A 34 10.97 13.06 -6.69
CA ASP A 34 10.22 14.33 -6.71
C ASP A 34 8.91 14.24 -5.90
N ASN A 35 8.23 13.09 -6.01
CA ASN A 35 7.02 12.81 -5.26
C ASN A 35 6.97 11.36 -4.79
N LEU A 36 6.59 11.17 -3.53
CA LEU A 36 6.33 9.87 -2.94
C LEU A 36 4.93 9.90 -2.32
N GLN A 37 4.10 8.94 -2.70
CA GLN A 37 2.84 8.65 -2.02
C GLN A 37 2.90 7.24 -1.44
N VAL A 38 2.66 7.11 -0.13
CA VAL A 38 2.53 5.80 0.49
C VAL A 38 1.07 5.35 0.43
N LEU A 39 0.86 4.12 -0.02
CA LEU A 39 -0.38 3.37 0.10
C LEU A 39 -0.22 2.32 1.20
N HIS A 40 -0.76 2.63 2.37
CA HIS A 40 -0.71 1.76 3.54
C HIS A 40 -1.94 0.86 3.59
N LEU A 41 -1.74 -0.42 3.33
CA LEU A 41 -2.80 -1.44 3.38
C LEU A 41 -2.88 -2.00 4.79
N ARG A 42 -4.01 -1.82 5.47
CA ARG A 42 -4.17 -2.12 6.90
C ARG A 42 -5.26 -3.14 7.12
N ALA A 43 -5.08 -4.02 8.10
CA ALA A 43 -6.22 -4.77 8.64
C ALA A 43 -7.24 -3.80 9.27
N TRP A 44 -8.53 -4.05 9.05
CA TRP A 44 -9.60 -3.32 9.73
C TRP A 44 -9.71 -3.73 11.21
N ARG A 45 -10.08 -2.80 12.08
CA ARG A 45 -10.47 -3.04 13.47
C ARG A 45 -11.54 -2.04 13.90
N PRO A 46 -12.34 -2.33 14.94
CA PRO A 46 -13.33 -1.37 15.45
C PRO A 46 -12.70 0.00 15.74
N GLY A 47 -13.40 1.07 15.33
CA GLY A 47 -12.93 2.45 15.47
C GLY A 47 -11.91 2.91 14.42
N ARG A 48 -11.46 2.04 13.50
CA ARG A 48 -10.58 2.41 12.39
C ARG A 48 -11.40 2.74 11.14
N PRO A 49 -11.20 3.91 10.50
CA PRO A 49 -11.90 4.23 9.27
C PRO A 49 -11.40 3.35 8.12
N VAL A 50 -12.30 3.03 7.19
CA VAL A 50 -11.98 2.28 5.96
C VAL A 50 -10.95 3.02 5.12
N TRP A 51 -10.98 4.35 5.16
CA TRP A 51 -10.01 5.20 4.48
C TRP A 51 -9.57 6.34 5.38
N GLN A 52 -8.28 6.65 5.33
CA GLN A 52 -7.71 7.82 5.99
C GLN A 52 -6.54 8.35 5.16
N SER A 53 -6.40 9.67 5.10
CA SER A 53 -5.16 10.30 4.67
C SER A 53 -4.48 10.95 5.87
N TYR A 54 -3.16 10.84 5.93
CA TYR A 54 -2.34 11.49 6.96
C TYR A 54 -0.95 11.78 6.41
N ASN A 55 -0.17 12.53 7.18
CA ASN A 55 1.22 12.85 6.86
C ASN A 55 2.12 12.31 7.98
N MET A 56 3.19 11.61 7.62
CA MET A 56 4.25 11.19 8.55
C MET A 56 5.54 11.87 8.13
N ASP A 57 5.96 12.89 8.88
CA ASP A 57 7.23 13.59 8.68
C ASP A 57 7.45 14.05 7.23
N GLY A 58 6.43 14.64 6.63
CA GLY A 58 6.44 15.12 5.25
C GLY A 58 6.09 14.07 4.20
N ILE A 59 5.87 12.81 4.58
CA ILE A 59 5.47 11.72 3.67
C ILE A 59 3.94 11.61 3.67
N PRO A 60 3.26 11.88 2.54
CA PRO A 60 1.83 11.67 2.46
C PRO A 60 1.49 10.18 2.43
N VAL A 61 0.47 9.80 3.20
CA VAL A 61 0.01 8.42 3.33
C VAL A 61 -1.48 8.34 3.07
N TRP A 62 -1.87 7.41 2.20
CA TRP A 62 -3.25 6.94 2.05
C TRP A 62 -3.33 5.58 2.72
N ALA A 63 -4.08 5.50 3.82
CA ALA A 63 -4.36 4.26 4.49
C ALA A 63 -5.73 3.73 4.10
N PHE A 64 -5.77 2.46 3.73
CA PHE A 64 -6.99 1.72 3.50
C PHE A 64 -7.07 0.57 4.48
N SER A 65 -8.15 0.52 5.23
CA SER A 65 -8.40 -0.49 6.25
C SER A 65 -9.57 -1.35 5.81
N PHE A 66 -9.32 -2.54 5.31
CA PHE A 66 -10.37 -3.53 5.09
C PHE A 66 -10.11 -4.79 5.92
N PRO A 67 -11.16 -5.59 6.18
CA PRO A 67 -11.00 -6.87 6.86
C PRO A 67 -9.90 -7.68 6.17
N PHE A 68 -8.83 -7.99 6.91
CA PHE A 68 -7.75 -8.86 6.47
C PHE A 68 -7.64 -9.98 7.50
N TYR A 69 -7.97 -11.20 7.07
CA TYR A 69 -7.94 -12.40 7.89
C TYR A 69 -7.11 -13.45 7.18
N ASP A 70 -5.83 -13.55 7.57
CA ASP A 70 -4.86 -14.50 7.01
C ASP A 70 -5.01 -15.93 7.59
N LEU A 71 -6.00 -16.13 8.46
CA LEU A 71 -6.20 -17.36 9.23
C LEU A 71 -7.31 -18.27 8.67
N LEU A 72 -7.88 -17.92 7.52
CA LEU A 72 -9.08 -18.58 6.97
C LEU A 72 -8.79 -19.45 5.73
N GLY A 73 -7.52 -19.70 5.41
CA GLY A 73 -7.08 -20.53 4.29
C GLY A 73 -6.99 -19.78 2.95
N ASP A 74 -6.27 -20.37 1.99
CA ASP A 74 -5.86 -19.72 0.72
C ASP A 74 -7.02 -19.15 -0.08
N THR A 75 -8.16 -19.84 -0.12
CA THR A 75 -9.37 -19.40 -0.83
C THR A 75 -9.92 -18.08 -0.28
N ILE A 76 -9.97 -17.93 1.04
CA ILE A 76 -10.50 -16.73 1.69
C ILE A 76 -9.50 -15.58 1.57
N THR A 77 -8.20 -15.87 1.69
CA THR A 77 -7.13 -14.89 1.43
C THR A 77 -7.20 -14.37 -0.01
N GLY A 78 -7.45 -15.25 -1.00
CA GLY A 78 -7.67 -14.86 -2.40
C GLY A 78 -8.89 -13.96 -2.60
N LEU A 79 -10.01 -14.26 -1.93
CA LEU A 79 -11.25 -13.50 -2.03
C LEU A 79 -11.11 -12.10 -1.40
N VAL A 80 -10.51 -12.01 -0.21
CA VAL A 80 -10.17 -10.73 0.45
C VAL A 80 -9.23 -9.91 -0.43
N THR A 81 -8.20 -10.55 -0.99
CA THR A 81 -7.27 -9.90 -1.92
C THR A 81 -8.00 -9.41 -3.17
N GLY A 82 -9.01 -10.15 -3.66
CA GLY A 82 -9.90 -9.72 -4.74
C GLY A 82 -10.70 -8.46 -4.41
N VAL A 83 -11.19 -8.32 -3.17
CA VAL A 83 -11.85 -7.08 -2.71
C VAL A 83 -10.87 -5.91 -2.70
N TYR A 84 -9.66 -6.10 -2.18
CA TYR A 84 -8.61 -5.08 -2.23
C TYR A 84 -8.21 -4.71 -3.66
N LYS A 85 -8.08 -5.68 -4.56
CA LYS A 85 -7.81 -5.40 -5.97
C LYS A 85 -8.93 -4.56 -6.57
N ASN A 86 -10.19 -4.97 -6.42
CA ASN A 86 -11.29 -4.34 -7.15
C ASN A 86 -11.79 -3.04 -6.49
N ALA A 87 -12.10 -3.06 -5.19
CA ALA A 87 -12.67 -1.90 -4.50
C ALA A 87 -11.65 -0.76 -4.40
N LEU A 88 -10.40 -1.08 -4.09
CA LEU A 88 -9.35 -0.08 -3.91
C LEU A 88 -8.92 0.51 -5.28
N PHE A 89 -8.81 -0.33 -6.31
CA PHE A 89 -8.47 0.12 -7.67
C PHE A 89 -9.59 0.91 -8.35
N PHE A 90 -10.80 0.35 -8.45
CA PHE A 90 -11.86 0.94 -9.27
C PHE A 90 -12.56 2.12 -8.60
N SER A 91 -12.64 2.16 -7.26
CA SER A 91 -13.40 3.21 -6.58
C SER A 91 -12.57 4.46 -6.28
N TYR A 92 -11.24 4.36 -6.14
CA TYR A 92 -10.44 5.47 -5.59
C TYR A 92 -9.09 5.70 -6.26
N LEU A 93 -8.43 4.64 -6.73
CA LEU A 93 -7.05 4.71 -7.19
C LEU A 93 -6.89 4.85 -8.71
N LYS A 94 -7.88 4.47 -9.53
CA LYS A 94 -7.72 4.40 -10.99
C LYS A 94 -7.15 5.67 -11.63
N GLU A 95 -7.68 6.84 -11.29
CA GLU A 95 -7.20 8.11 -11.87
C GLU A 95 -5.98 8.68 -11.13
N ARG A 96 -5.91 8.47 -9.81
CA ARG A 96 -4.80 8.96 -8.99
C ARG A 96 -3.50 8.21 -9.27
N ILE A 97 -3.59 6.91 -9.57
CA ILE A 97 -2.40 6.08 -9.79
C ILE A 97 -1.72 6.38 -11.12
N LYS A 98 -2.48 6.78 -12.15
CA LYS A 98 -1.91 7.18 -13.45
C LYS A 98 -0.88 8.31 -13.33
N ALA A 99 -1.01 9.13 -12.29
CA ALA A 99 -0.09 10.22 -12.00
C ALA A 99 1.28 9.76 -11.47
N PHE A 100 1.45 8.50 -11.07
CA PHE A 100 2.75 7.95 -10.67
C PHE A 100 3.47 7.31 -11.86
N ASP A 101 4.80 7.32 -11.79
CA ASP A 101 5.68 6.78 -12.83
C ASP A 101 6.05 5.33 -12.53
N VAL A 102 6.19 4.97 -11.24
CA VAL A 102 6.60 3.64 -10.78
C VAL A 102 5.83 3.21 -9.54
N ILE A 103 5.54 1.92 -9.45
CA ILE A 103 4.95 1.26 -8.29
C ILE A 103 6.05 0.49 -7.57
N HIS A 104 6.22 0.72 -6.28
CA HIS A 104 7.14 -0.01 -5.44
C HIS A 104 6.36 -0.65 -4.29
N SER A 105 6.35 -1.98 -4.18
CA SER A 105 5.65 -2.68 -3.10
C SER A 105 6.62 -3.45 -2.22
N VAL A 106 6.35 -3.51 -0.92
CA VAL A 106 7.15 -4.31 0.01
C VAL A 106 6.35 -5.50 0.54
N GLY A 107 6.87 -6.72 0.37
CA GLY A 107 6.27 -7.99 0.77
C GLY A 107 5.60 -8.75 -0.38
N LEU A 108 5.84 -10.06 -0.47
CA LEU A 108 5.35 -10.91 -1.57
C LEU A 108 3.85 -11.23 -1.47
N GLY A 109 3.34 -11.46 -0.26
CA GLY A 109 1.98 -11.93 -0.04
C GLY A 109 0.93 -10.90 -0.44
N PHE A 110 0.79 -9.83 0.34
CA PHE A 110 -0.37 -8.94 0.18
C PHE A 110 -0.11 -7.70 -0.67
N SER A 111 0.81 -6.84 -0.22
CA SER A 111 1.20 -5.60 -0.91
C SER A 111 1.82 -5.86 -2.27
N GLY A 112 2.58 -6.95 -2.44
CA GLY A 112 3.13 -7.40 -3.71
C GLY A 112 2.05 -7.77 -4.72
N ILE A 113 1.06 -8.58 -4.32
CA ILE A 113 -0.06 -8.95 -5.18
C ILE A 113 -0.91 -7.72 -5.58
N VAL A 114 -1.16 -6.80 -4.64
CA VAL A 114 -1.86 -5.54 -4.95
C VAL A 114 -1.04 -4.69 -5.92
N GLY A 115 0.26 -4.55 -5.68
CA GLY A 115 1.17 -3.81 -6.57
C GLY A 115 1.22 -4.38 -7.98
N ALA A 116 1.29 -5.70 -8.12
CA ALA A 116 1.28 -6.39 -9.41
C ALA A 116 -0.03 -6.18 -10.16
N PHE A 117 -1.18 -6.26 -9.47
CA PHE A 117 -2.47 -5.97 -10.08
C PHE A 117 -2.58 -4.52 -10.56
N VAL A 118 -2.12 -3.56 -9.75
CA VAL A 118 -2.12 -2.15 -10.13
C VAL A 118 -1.21 -1.92 -11.34
N SER A 119 -0.03 -2.55 -11.36
CA SER A 119 0.90 -2.51 -12.49
C SER A 119 0.25 -3.00 -13.77
N GLU A 120 -0.36 -4.19 -13.73
CA GLU A 120 -1.06 -4.81 -14.85
C GLU A 120 -2.15 -3.87 -15.42
N LYS A 121 -2.94 -3.25 -14.53
CA LYS A 121 -4.04 -2.37 -14.97
C LYS A 121 -3.61 -0.98 -15.45
N THR A 122 -2.42 -0.53 -15.08
CA THR A 122 -1.95 0.84 -15.40
C THR A 122 -0.79 0.87 -16.40
N GLY A 123 -0.18 -0.29 -16.69
CA GLY A 123 1.02 -0.40 -17.51
C GLY A 123 2.26 0.21 -16.86
N LYS A 124 2.22 0.54 -15.56
CA LYS A 124 3.34 1.16 -14.85
C LYS A 124 4.33 0.10 -14.38
N PRO A 125 5.66 0.35 -14.46
CA PRO A 125 6.67 -0.54 -13.91
C PRO A 125 6.43 -0.81 -12.43
N HIS A 126 6.65 -2.06 -12.02
CA HIS A 126 6.47 -2.51 -10.65
C HIS A 126 7.72 -3.19 -10.10
N ILE A 127 8.18 -2.69 -8.95
CA ILE A 127 9.29 -3.27 -8.19
C ILE A 127 8.70 -3.86 -6.91
N ALA A 128 8.82 -5.18 -6.76
CA ALA A 128 8.44 -5.87 -5.54
C ALA A 128 9.70 -6.17 -4.70
N GLN A 129 9.78 -5.60 -3.51
CA GLN A 129 10.81 -5.94 -2.53
C GLN A 129 10.32 -7.10 -1.66
N CYS A 130 10.98 -8.24 -1.84
CA CYS A 130 10.79 -9.42 -1.01
C CYS A 130 11.72 -9.33 0.19
N ILE A 131 11.18 -9.36 1.40
CA ILE A 131 11.97 -9.39 2.64
C ILE A 131 11.78 -10.77 3.25
N GLY A 132 12.89 -11.46 3.48
CA GLY A 132 12.98 -12.72 4.23
C GLY A 132 13.72 -12.51 5.54
#